data_AF-A0A7Z0N2P1-F1
#
_entry.id   AF-A0A7Z0N2P1-F1
#
_cell.length_a   1.000
_cell.length_b   1.000
_cell.length_c   1.000
_cell.angle_alpha   90.00
_cell.angle_beta   90.00
_cell.angle_gamma   90.00
#
_symmetry.space_group_name_H-M   'P 1'
#
loop_
_entity.id
_entity.type
_entity.pdbx_description
1 polymer ?
#
loop_
_entity_poly.entity_id
_entity_poly.type
_entity_poly.pdbx_seq_one_letter_code
_entity_poly.pdbx_strand_id
1 'polypeptide(L)'
;MPKFVFLWTDLFVFGLVLAVLFYALRVRRSTSLQSAWKSVARTPSAMCAAVVLAGFVTVGVLDSVHYRPLLPSVSTAQGMAAAPVHSPVLRSALDDLLSLTQLAKRENTYSAPLAVRQFTKETELINGQPVRDYPRLKHAGLHLQAESDRAADIFQRLLRGVLIGLAASLATALVLTLLHRRAAASFARAWQAWWCSESGVPWRAMWLTFSVGVLLAAVALTLGGNYHVLGTDRTGNDVLWQCLKSVRTALVIGTLTTIAMLPPALSFGIAAGYFKGRVDDVIQYIYTTLTSIPGVLLIAACVLMMQVYIDNNPDMFDTVAARADLRLFLLCLILGLTGWAGLCRLLRAETLKLRELDYVQAARAFGVGHWRIMRRHLLPNLMHIVLITMVLQFSGLVLYEAILSYLGIGVDPSTPSYGTMIDMARLEMSRDPMIWWNLLGAFMFLLALVLSANIFADAIQDAFDPRTRRFRPRLLAIKDAAS
;
A
#
# COMPACT_ATOMS: atom_id res chain seq x y z
N MET A 1 27.86 3.14 13.97
CA MET A 1 27.03 3.22 12.73
C MET A 1 25.75 2.44 12.96
N PRO A 2 24.59 2.88 12.43
CA PRO A 2 23.36 2.09 12.51
C PRO A 2 23.53 0.75 11.79
N LYS A 3 22.94 -0.32 12.34
CA LYS A 3 22.96 -1.65 11.73
C LYS A 3 21.70 -1.83 10.89
N PHE A 4 21.81 -1.82 9.57
CA PHE A 4 20.68 -2.12 8.69
C PHE A 4 20.19 -3.56 8.91
N VAL A 5 18.87 -3.72 8.93
CA VAL A 5 18.22 -5.03 9.07
C VAL A 5 17.30 -5.19 7.88
N PHE A 6 17.43 -6.31 7.18
CA PHE A 6 16.57 -6.63 6.05
C PHE A 6 15.55 -7.68 6.50
N LEU A 7 14.29 -7.27 6.58
CA LEU A 7 13.20 -8.19 6.84
C LEU A 7 12.78 -8.91 5.54
N TRP A 8 12.00 -9.99 5.66
CA TRP A 8 11.55 -10.77 4.48
C TRP A 8 10.65 -9.94 3.58
N THR A 9 9.74 -9.15 4.17
CA THR A 9 8.88 -8.28 3.38
C THR A 9 9.63 -7.06 2.83
N ASP A 10 10.73 -6.61 3.47
CA ASP A 10 11.59 -5.55 2.91
C ASP A 10 12.27 -6.02 1.63
N LEU A 11 12.87 -7.22 1.67
CA LEU A 11 13.51 -7.83 0.51
C LEU A 11 12.51 -7.99 -0.65
N PHE A 12 11.26 -8.38 -0.33
CA PHE A 12 10.19 -8.43 -1.30
C PHE A 12 9.85 -7.06 -1.90
N VAL A 13 9.68 -6.02 -1.07
CA VAL A 13 9.38 -4.66 -1.55
C VAL A 13 10.50 -4.12 -2.44
N PHE A 14 11.77 -4.30 -2.05
CA PHE A 14 12.90 -3.89 -2.89
C PHE A 14 12.95 -4.68 -4.20
N GLY A 15 12.70 -5.99 -4.15
CA GLY A 15 12.56 -6.84 -5.33
C GLY A 15 11.44 -6.36 -6.26
N LEU A 16 10.30 -5.96 -5.72
CA LEU A 16 9.17 -5.40 -6.48
C LEU A 16 9.55 -4.09 -7.16
N VAL A 17 10.22 -3.18 -6.45
CA VAL A 17 10.70 -1.91 -7.02
C VAL A 17 11.67 -2.17 -8.16
N LEU A 18 12.63 -3.08 -7.99
CA LEU A 18 13.57 -3.48 -9.05
C LEU A 18 12.84 -4.12 -10.25
N ALA A 19 11.84 -4.97 -10.01
CA ALA A 19 11.03 -5.57 -11.06
C ALA A 19 10.23 -4.52 -11.85
N VAL A 20 9.65 -3.52 -11.17
CA VAL A 20 8.94 -2.40 -11.81
C VAL A 20 9.90 -1.55 -12.64
N LEU A 21 11.10 -1.26 -12.14
CA LEU A 21 12.13 -0.54 -12.89
C LEU A 21 12.57 -1.31 -14.14
N PHE A 22 12.84 -2.61 -14.00
CA PHE A 22 13.17 -3.49 -15.12
C PHE A 22 12.02 -3.53 -16.15
N TYR A 23 10.78 -3.65 -15.68
CA TYR A 23 9.61 -3.61 -16.54
C TYR A 23 9.48 -2.27 -17.28
N ALA A 24 9.69 -1.13 -16.61
CA ALA A 24 9.68 0.18 -17.23
C ALA A 24 10.76 0.32 -18.33
N LEU A 25 11.97 -0.21 -18.08
CA LEU A 25 13.03 -0.28 -19.10
C LEU A 25 12.63 -1.16 -20.29
N ARG A 26 11.94 -2.28 -20.04
CA ARG A 26 11.42 -3.16 -21.09
C ARG A 26 10.30 -2.51 -21.89
N VAL A 27 9.38 -1.79 -21.25
CA VAL A 27 8.33 -1.01 -21.92
C VAL A 27 8.98 0.03 -22.84
N ARG A 28 10.03 0.72 -22.40
CA ARG A 28 10.77 1.68 -23.26
C ARG A 28 11.40 1.05 -24.50
N ARG A 29 11.66 -0.25 -24.52
CA ARG A 29 12.21 -0.95 -25.70
C ARG A 29 11.14 -1.55 -26.62
N SER A 30 9.90 -1.70 -26.15
CA SER A 30 8.83 -2.40 -26.88
C SER A 30 7.76 -1.42 -27.38
N THR A 31 7.62 -1.30 -28.70
CA THR A 31 6.62 -0.42 -29.33
C THR A 31 5.17 -0.81 -28.97
N SER A 32 4.88 -2.11 -28.85
CA SER A 32 3.56 -2.60 -28.47
C SER A 32 3.20 -2.23 -27.03
N LEU A 33 4.11 -2.44 -26.07
CA LEU A 33 3.89 -2.05 -24.67
C LEU A 33 3.78 -0.53 -24.50
N GLN A 34 4.59 0.25 -25.23
CA GLN A 34 4.46 1.71 -25.23
C GLN A 34 3.08 2.17 -25.70
N SER A 35 2.51 1.51 -26.72
CA SER A 35 1.19 1.86 -27.23
C SER A 35 0.10 1.67 -26.16
N ALA A 36 0.16 0.58 -25.39
CA ALA A 36 -0.78 0.28 -24.32
C ALA A 36 -0.63 1.30 -23.17
N TRP A 37 0.58 1.53 -22.68
CA TRP A 37 0.83 2.51 -21.62
C TRP A 37 0.54 3.95 -22.02
N LYS A 38 0.70 4.32 -23.30
CA LYS A 38 0.23 5.62 -23.82
C LYS A 38 -1.29 5.75 -23.77
N SER A 39 -2.03 4.64 -23.92
CA SER A 39 -3.49 4.64 -23.75
C SER A 39 -3.86 4.92 -22.31
N VAL A 40 -3.23 4.24 -21.35
CA VAL A 40 -3.41 4.49 -19.90
C VAL A 40 -3.08 5.95 -19.57
N ALA A 41 -1.94 6.45 -20.07
CA ALA A 41 -1.47 7.81 -19.80
C ALA A 41 -2.37 8.91 -20.38
N ARG A 42 -3.30 8.57 -21.29
CA ARG A 42 -4.29 9.50 -21.84
C ARG A 42 -5.57 9.56 -20.99
N THR A 43 -5.77 8.63 -20.06
CA THR A 43 -6.95 8.57 -19.21
C THR A 43 -6.74 9.42 -17.95
N PRO A 44 -7.49 10.52 -17.74
CA PRO A 44 -7.29 11.41 -16.60
C PRO A 44 -7.46 10.76 -15.23
N SER A 45 -8.53 9.97 -15.06
CA SER A 45 -8.81 9.27 -13.81
C SER A 45 -7.68 8.32 -13.42
N ALA A 46 -7.15 7.57 -14.39
CA ALA A 46 -6.02 6.66 -14.19
C ALA A 46 -4.76 7.39 -13.73
N MET A 47 -4.46 8.54 -14.34
CA MET A 47 -3.27 9.31 -13.99
C MET A 47 -3.40 10.01 -12.63
N CYS A 48 -4.59 10.48 -12.26
CA CYS A 48 -4.85 10.96 -10.89
C CYS A 48 -4.68 9.83 -9.86
N ALA A 49 -5.24 8.66 -10.13
CA ALA A 49 -5.09 7.49 -9.27
C ALA A 49 -3.62 7.05 -9.14
N ALA A 50 -2.85 7.09 -10.23
CA ALA A 50 -1.41 6.80 -10.23
C ALA A 50 -0.62 7.78 -9.33
N VAL A 51 -0.99 9.06 -9.29
CA VAL A 51 -0.37 10.05 -8.39
C VAL A 51 -0.62 9.70 -6.92
N VAL A 52 -1.86 9.32 -6.57
CA VAL A 52 -2.20 8.90 -5.19
C VAL A 52 -1.46 7.63 -4.80
N LEU A 53 -1.47 6.61 -5.67
CA LEU A 53 -0.73 5.36 -5.46
C LEU A 53 0.77 5.59 -5.33
N ALA A 54 1.35 6.50 -6.12
CA ALA A 54 2.76 6.86 -5.98
C ALA A 54 3.09 7.44 -4.60
N GLY A 55 2.17 8.21 -4.01
CA GLY A 55 2.28 8.68 -2.62
C GLY A 55 2.33 7.51 -1.63
N PHE A 56 1.36 6.58 -1.72
CA PHE A 56 1.32 5.39 -0.88
C PHE A 56 2.57 4.51 -1.05
N VAL A 57 3.01 4.26 -2.28
CA VAL A 57 4.21 3.48 -2.57
C VAL A 57 5.45 4.17 -2.00
N THR A 58 5.54 5.50 -2.07
CA THR A 58 6.66 6.25 -1.48
C THR A 58 6.71 6.06 0.04
N VAL A 59 5.55 6.19 0.72
CA VAL A 59 5.45 5.93 2.16
C VAL A 59 5.85 4.48 2.49
N GLY A 60 5.34 3.50 1.75
CA GLY A 60 5.67 2.10 1.96
C GLY A 60 7.14 1.77 1.73
N VAL A 61 7.79 2.35 0.72
CA VAL A 61 9.22 2.17 0.45
C VAL A 61 10.07 2.81 1.54
N LEU A 62 9.72 4.01 2.02
CA LEU A 62 10.41 4.64 3.15
C LEU A 62 10.27 3.82 4.43
N ASP A 63 9.11 3.21 4.65
CA ASP A 63 8.85 2.36 5.81
C ASP A 63 9.59 1.01 5.73
N SER A 64 9.93 0.51 4.54
CA SER A 64 10.72 -0.72 4.37
C SER A 64 12.23 -0.56 4.57
N VAL A 65 12.74 0.66 4.81
CA VAL A 65 14.16 0.88 5.09
C VAL A 65 14.41 0.80 6.59
N HIS A 66 14.66 -0.42 7.08
CA HIS A 66 14.83 -0.68 8.52
C HIS A 66 16.28 -0.70 8.99
N TYR A 67 16.50 -0.16 10.19
CA TYR A 67 17.80 -0.20 10.84
C TYR A 67 17.70 -0.16 12.38
N ARG A 68 18.76 -0.61 13.05
CA ARG A 68 18.91 -0.55 14.52
C ARG A 68 19.91 0.55 14.89
N PRO A 69 19.49 1.62 15.59
CA PRO A 69 20.41 2.64 16.06
C PRO A 69 21.37 2.08 17.11
N LEU A 70 22.57 2.67 17.17
CA LEU A 70 23.59 2.34 18.17
C LEU A 70 23.21 3.03 19.50
N LEU A 71 23.21 2.29 20.60
CA LEU A 71 22.98 2.88 21.93
C LEU A 71 24.26 3.62 22.40
N PRO A 72 24.11 4.69 23.20
CA PRO A 72 25.26 5.35 23.82
C PRO A 72 26.10 4.34 24.61
N SER A 73 27.42 4.38 24.44
CA SER A 73 28.33 3.49 25.16
C SER A 73 28.28 3.79 26.66
N VAL A 74 27.84 2.82 27.46
CA VAL A 74 27.93 2.91 28.92
C VAL A 74 29.38 2.57 29.29
N SER A 75 30.10 3.52 29.89
CA SER A 75 31.44 3.27 30.42
C SER A 75 31.33 2.29 31.59
N THR A 76 31.95 1.11 31.46
CA THR A 76 32.06 0.18 32.58
C THR A 76 33.00 0.77 33.65
N ALA A 77 32.83 0.38 34.92
CA ALA A 77 33.61 0.88 36.05
C ALA A 77 35.15 0.70 35.92
N GLN A 78 35.62 -0.03 34.91
CA GLN A 78 37.03 -0.29 34.62
C GLN A 78 37.58 0.49 33.41
N GLY A 79 36.84 1.48 32.87
CA GLY A 79 37.33 2.34 31.78
C GLY A 79 37.48 1.64 30.43
N MET A 80 37.06 0.38 30.30
CA MET A 80 36.99 -0.32 29.02
C MET A 80 35.68 0.05 28.30
N ALA A 81 35.81 0.49 27.05
CA ALA A 81 34.67 0.72 26.17
C ALA A 81 33.94 -0.61 25.94
N ALA A 82 32.71 -0.73 26.45
CA ALA A 82 31.87 -1.89 26.19
C ALA A 82 31.63 -2.04 24.68
N ALA A 83 31.49 -3.28 24.21
CA ALA A 83 31.17 -3.57 22.82
C ALA A 83 29.90 -2.79 22.38
N PRO A 84 29.84 -2.31 21.12
CA PRO A 84 28.72 -1.52 20.64
C PRO A 84 27.39 -2.30 20.74
N VAL A 85 26.50 -1.87 21.64
CA VAL A 85 25.16 -2.46 21.81
C VAL A 85 24.16 -1.69 20.94
N HIS A 86 23.38 -2.42 20.15
CA HIS A 86 22.33 -1.83 19.32
C HIS A 86 20.98 -1.85 20.03
N SER A 87 20.10 -0.89 19.70
CA SER A 87 18.72 -0.87 20.20
C SER A 87 17.97 -2.17 19.81
N PRO A 88 17.18 -2.74 20.74
CA PRO A 88 16.29 -3.87 20.42
C PRO A 88 15.08 -3.43 19.58
N VAL A 89 14.75 -2.13 19.59
CA VAL A 89 13.65 -1.55 18.80
C VAL A 89 14.16 -1.18 17.40
N LEU A 90 13.47 -1.69 16.38
CA LEU A 90 13.72 -1.40 14.98
C LEU A 90 13.13 -0.04 14.61
N ARG A 91 13.87 0.78 13.86
CA ARG A 91 13.38 2.04 13.29
C ARG A 91 13.39 1.96 11.77
N SER A 92 12.45 2.63 11.13
CA SER A 92 12.40 2.82 9.68
C SER A 92 12.85 4.24 9.29
N ALA A 93 13.20 4.45 8.02
CA ALA A 93 13.47 5.79 7.50
C ALA A 93 12.22 6.70 7.58
N LEU A 94 11.02 6.14 7.49
CA LEU A 94 9.77 6.87 7.74
C LEU A 94 9.70 7.39 9.18
N ASP A 95 10.10 6.58 10.18
CA ASP A 95 10.09 7.00 11.59
C ASP A 95 11.04 8.17 11.85
N ASP A 96 12.18 8.24 11.15
CA ASP A 96 13.09 9.38 11.25
C ASP A 96 12.53 10.63 10.61
N LEU A 97 11.89 10.50 9.45
CA LEU A 97 11.23 11.64 8.79
C LEU A 97 10.11 12.20 9.67
N LEU A 98 9.38 11.32 10.35
CA LEU A 98 8.33 11.69 11.30
C LEU A 98 8.87 12.07 12.69
N SER A 99 10.13 11.79 13.02
CA SER A 99 10.71 12.10 14.33
C SER A 99 10.79 13.60 14.64
N LEU A 100 10.75 14.44 13.58
CA LEU A 100 10.63 15.90 13.69
C LEU A 100 9.24 16.36 14.18
N THR A 101 8.29 15.43 14.33
CA THR A 101 6.91 15.68 14.75
C THR A 101 6.57 14.89 16.03
N GLN A 102 5.48 15.26 16.71
CA GLN A 102 5.00 14.48 17.86
C GLN A 102 4.35 13.15 17.44
N LEU A 103 4.17 12.91 16.13
CA LEU A 103 3.55 11.68 15.59
C LEU A 103 4.29 10.42 16.01
N ALA A 104 5.61 10.49 16.18
CA ALA A 104 6.43 9.34 16.61
C ALA A 104 6.48 9.17 18.15
N LYS A 105 5.83 10.06 18.92
CA LYS A 105 5.83 10.01 20.38
C LYS A 105 4.54 9.40 20.90
N ARG A 106 4.66 8.69 22.02
CA ARG A 106 3.58 7.92 22.63
C ARG A 106 3.07 8.62 23.89
N GLU A 107 1.77 8.82 23.96
CA GLU A 107 1.06 9.33 25.13
C GLU A 107 0.71 8.19 26.10
N ASN A 108 0.06 8.51 27.22
CA ASN A 108 -0.37 7.50 28.18
C ASN A 108 -1.65 6.76 27.75
N THR A 109 -2.57 7.48 27.11
CA THR A 109 -3.91 6.98 26.77
C THR A 109 -4.48 7.74 25.56
N TYR A 110 -5.77 7.53 25.30
CA TYR A 110 -6.55 8.22 24.30
C TYR A 110 -6.47 9.75 24.43
N SER A 111 -6.49 10.40 23.28
CA SER A 111 -6.66 11.84 23.13
C SER A 111 -7.52 12.07 21.90
N ALA A 112 -8.48 13.00 22.00
CA ALA A 112 -9.25 13.42 20.85
C ALA A 112 -8.34 14.14 19.84
N PRO A 113 -8.71 14.20 18.55
CA PRO A 113 -7.96 14.96 17.54
C PRO A 113 -7.65 16.38 18.00
N LEU A 114 -6.38 16.78 17.91
CA LEU A 114 -5.87 18.11 18.32
C LEU A 114 -6.11 18.47 19.79
N ALA A 115 -6.38 17.49 20.65
CA ALA A 115 -6.51 17.72 22.09
C ALA A 115 -5.15 17.99 22.76
N VAL A 116 -5.20 18.65 23.93
CA VAL A 116 -4.05 18.93 24.80
C VAL A 116 -4.17 18.24 26.15
N ARG A 117 -5.30 17.60 26.42
CA ARG A 117 -5.60 16.82 27.61
C ARG A 117 -5.95 15.39 27.21
N GLN A 118 -5.74 14.46 28.14
CA GLN A 118 -6.15 13.08 27.98
C GLN A 118 -7.67 12.96 27.89
N PHE A 119 -8.14 11.88 27.26
CA PHE A 119 -9.57 11.57 27.15
C PHE A 119 -10.17 10.95 28.42
N THR A 120 -9.33 10.46 29.34
CA THR A 120 -9.76 9.82 30.59
C THR A 120 -9.37 10.70 31.79
N LYS A 121 -10.23 10.76 32.80
CA LYS A 121 -9.91 11.47 34.06
C LYS A 121 -8.99 10.61 34.93
N GLU A 122 -7.92 11.21 35.43
CA GLU A 122 -7.00 10.60 36.39
C GLU A 122 -6.98 11.46 37.66
N THR A 123 -6.56 10.86 38.78
CA THR A 123 -6.39 11.61 40.03
C THR A 123 -5.01 12.24 40.01
N GLU A 124 -4.95 13.56 39.94
CA GLU A 124 -3.71 14.34 39.97
C GLU A 124 -3.64 15.18 41.26
N LEU A 125 -2.45 15.30 41.84
CA LEU A 125 -2.22 16.11 43.03
C LEU A 125 -1.97 17.56 42.63
N ILE A 126 -3.04 18.35 42.55
CA ILE A 126 -2.93 19.80 42.29
C ILE A 126 -2.82 20.49 43.66
N ASN A 127 -1.69 21.15 43.92
CA ASN A 127 -1.39 21.79 45.21
C ASN A 127 -1.53 20.85 46.43
N GLY A 128 -1.16 19.57 46.25
CA GLY A 128 -1.22 18.56 47.31
C GLY A 128 -2.61 17.99 47.59
N GLN A 129 -3.65 18.42 46.85
CA GLN A 129 -5.00 17.86 46.95
C GLN A 129 -5.27 16.91 45.77
N PRO A 130 -5.81 15.70 46.01
CA PRO A 130 -6.16 14.77 44.94
C PRO A 130 -7.41 15.28 44.20
N VAL A 131 -7.21 15.82 43.00
CA VAL A 131 -8.28 16.29 42.11
C VAL A 131 -8.41 15.32 40.94
N ARG A 132 -9.63 14.89 40.64
CA ARG A 132 -9.91 14.01 39.50
C ARG A 132 -10.29 14.83 38.27
N ASP A 133 -9.29 15.14 37.45
CA ASP A 133 -9.44 15.92 36.22
C ASP A 133 -8.82 15.20 35.02
N TYR A 134 -8.97 15.76 33.82
CA TYR A 134 -8.29 15.31 32.61
C TYR A 134 -6.86 15.87 32.59
N PRO A 135 -5.83 15.05 32.86
CA PRO A 135 -4.45 15.53 32.91
C PRO A 135 -3.98 16.00 31.52
N ARG A 136 -3.01 16.91 31.51
CA ARG A 136 -2.39 17.41 30.28
C ARG A 136 -1.59 16.32 29.58
N LEU A 137 -1.58 16.33 28.25
CA LEU A 137 -0.77 15.43 27.43
C LEU A 137 0.73 15.72 27.60
N LYS A 138 1.55 14.69 27.47
CA LYS A 138 3.01 14.78 27.69
C LYS A 138 3.74 15.39 26.51
N HIS A 139 3.21 15.26 25.31
CA HIS A 139 3.89 15.63 24.07
C HIS A 139 3.08 16.60 23.22
N ALA A 140 1.76 16.66 23.39
CA ALA A 140 0.90 17.60 22.69
C ALA A 140 0.71 18.94 23.42
N GLY A 141 0.78 20.05 22.68
CA GLY A 141 0.44 21.38 23.15
C GLY A 141 1.35 21.96 24.24
N LEU A 142 2.58 21.45 24.40
CA LEU A 142 3.52 21.88 25.45
C LEU A 142 3.89 23.37 25.39
N HIS A 143 3.84 23.98 24.21
CA HIS A 143 4.17 25.39 23.99
C HIS A 143 3.08 26.36 24.45
N LEU A 144 1.86 25.88 24.72
CA LEU A 144 0.75 26.73 25.15
C LEU A 144 0.88 27.09 26.63
N GLN A 145 0.82 28.39 26.94
CA GLN A 145 0.76 28.88 28.32
C GLN A 145 -0.67 28.81 28.88
N ALA A 146 -1.67 29.17 28.05
CA ALA A 146 -3.08 29.07 28.36
C ALA A 146 -3.83 28.18 27.34
N GLU A 147 -4.82 27.43 27.80
CA GLU A 147 -5.63 26.56 26.92
C GLU A 147 -6.55 27.35 25.97
N SER A 148 -6.88 28.60 26.31
CA SER A 148 -7.64 29.52 25.45
C SER A 148 -6.96 29.76 24.11
N ASP A 149 -5.63 29.72 24.07
CA ASP A 149 -4.83 30.09 22.90
C ASP A 149 -4.75 28.95 21.88
N ARG A 150 -5.22 27.75 22.25
CA ARG A 150 -5.19 26.54 21.41
C ARG A 150 -5.83 26.76 20.05
N ALA A 151 -7.02 27.38 20.02
CA ALA A 151 -7.76 27.57 18.76
C ALA A 151 -6.99 28.50 17.80
N ALA A 152 -6.40 29.57 18.32
CA ALA A 152 -5.59 30.51 17.55
C ALA A 152 -4.31 29.84 17.03
N ASP A 153 -3.64 29.04 17.85
CA ASP A 153 -2.44 28.30 17.45
C ASP A 153 -2.73 27.24 16.38
N ILE A 154 -3.83 26.49 16.51
CA ILE A 154 -4.28 25.55 15.47
C ILE A 154 -4.54 26.30 14.16
N PHE A 155 -5.24 27.43 14.20
CA PHE A 155 -5.54 28.21 13.00
C PHE A 155 -4.27 28.74 12.32
N GLN A 156 -3.32 29.28 13.10
CA GLN A 156 -2.03 29.75 12.57
C GLN A 156 -1.23 28.62 11.93
N ARG A 157 -1.21 27.44 12.54
CA ARG A 157 -0.52 26.26 11.99
C ARG A 157 -1.19 25.74 10.73
N LEU A 158 -2.52 25.69 10.71
CA LEU A 158 -3.29 25.34 9.52
C LEU A 158 -2.94 26.30 8.37
N LEU A 159 -2.95 27.61 8.63
CA LEU A 159 -2.59 28.62 7.63
C LEU A 159 -1.15 28.42 7.12
N ARG A 160 -0.18 28.19 8.02
CA ARG A 160 1.20 27.89 7.64
C ARG A 160 1.29 26.62 6.79
N GLY A 161 0.59 25.55 7.18
CA GLY A 161 0.53 24.30 6.42
C GLY A 161 -0.04 24.49 5.01
N VAL A 162 -1.13 25.26 4.89
CA VAL A 162 -1.71 25.63 3.59
C VAL A 162 -0.72 26.45 2.76
N LEU A 163 -0.08 27.45 3.33
CA LEU A 163 0.91 28.28 2.62
C LEU A 163 2.11 27.45 2.15
N ILE A 164 2.66 26.57 2.98
CA ILE A 164 3.76 25.67 2.63
C ILE A 164 3.32 24.71 1.51
N GLY A 165 2.13 24.12 1.63
CA GLY A 165 1.60 23.22 0.61
C GLY A 165 1.33 23.92 -0.72
N LEU A 166 0.78 25.14 -0.70
CA LEU A 166 0.59 25.96 -1.90
C LEU A 166 1.94 26.35 -2.53
N ALA A 167 2.93 26.76 -1.72
CA ALA A 167 4.26 27.07 -2.20
C ALA A 167 4.93 25.85 -2.86
N ALA A 168 4.81 24.67 -2.25
CA ALA A 168 5.31 23.42 -2.81
C ALA A 168 4.59 23.03 -4.11
N SER A 169 3.27 23.20 -4.17
CA SER A 169 2.45 23.00 -5.38
C SER A 169 2.83 23.95 -6.52
N LEU A 170 3.05 25.23 -6.22
CA LEU A 170 3.54 26.22 -7.20
C LEU A 170 4.96 25.90 -7.66
N ALA A 171 5.83 25.44 -6.76
CA ALA A 171 7.18 25.01 -7.12
C ALA A 171 7.15 23.80 -8.07
N THR A 172 6.27 22.82 -7.85
CA THR A 172 6.13 21.69 -8.79
C THR A 172 5.52 22.13 -10.12
N ALA A 173 4.56 23.06 -10.13
CA ALA A 173 4.06 23.67 -11.36
C ALA A 173 5.20 24.36 -12.13
N LEU A 174 6.05 25.13 -11.44
CA LEU A 174 7.22 25.77 -12.04
C LEU A 174 8.18 24.73 -12.63
N VAL A 175 8.51 23.67 -11.89
CA VAL A 175 9.37 22.59 -12.40
C VAL A 175 8.75 21.95 -13.65
N LEU A 176 7.45 21.65 -13.64
CA LEU A 176 6.74 21.10 -14.81
C LEU A 176 6.82 22.04 -16.02
N THR A 177 6.66 23.35 -15.80
CA THR A 177 6.78 24.35 -16.88
C THR A 177 8.21 24.45 -17.42
N LEU A 178 9.22 24.37 -16.57
CA LEU A 178 10.63 24.41 -16.96
C LEU A 178 11.05 23.15 -17.74
N LEU A 179 10.48 21.99 -17.40
CA LEU A 179 10.68 20.77 -18.17
C LEU A 179 10.08 20.87 -19.57
N HIS A 180 8.86 21.42 -19.70
CA HIS A 180 8.21 21.62 -21.00
C HIS A 180 8.80 22.80 -21.80
N ARG A 181 9.46 23.75 -21.12
CA ARG A 181 10.19 24.85 -21.79
C ARG A 181 11.30 24.34 -22.69
N ARG A 182 11.91 23.18 -22.40
CA ARG A 182 12.94 22.58 -23.27
C ARG A 182 12.42 22.27 -24.69
N ALA A 183 11.11 22.12 -24.85
CA ALA A 183 10.45 21.83 -26.13
C ALA A 183 9.59 23.00 -26.64
N ALA A 184 9.49 24.11 -25.91
CA ALA A 184 8.59 25.22 -26.22
C ALA A 184 9.33 26.54 -26.43
N ALA A 185 8.85 27.35 -27.38
CA ALA A 185 9.48 28.62 -27.76
C ALA A 185 9.41 29.72 -26.67
N SER A 186 8.44 29.65 -25.74
CA SER A 186 8.26 30.64 -24.67
C SER A 186 7.71 30.00 -23.41
N PHE A 187 7.90 30.68 -22.27
CA PHE A 187 7.39 30.23 -20.97
C PHE A 187 5.85 30.13 -20.95
N ALA A 188 5.16 31.12 -21.54
CA ALA A 188 3.71 31.12 -21.65
C ALA A 188 3.18 29.92 -22.46
N ARG A 189 3.85 29.59 -23.59
CA ARG A 189 3.51 28.40 -24.38
C ARG A 189 3.83 27.11 -23.63
N ALA A 190 4.95 27.05 -22.90
CA ALA A 190 5.27 25.90 -22.07
C ALA A 190 4.19 25.64 -21.01
N TRP A 191 3.72 26.70 -20.34
CA TRP A 191 2.61 26.63 -19.37
C TRP A 191 1.31 26.16 -20.03
N GLN A 192 0.91 26.80 -21.13
CA GLN A 192 -0.31 26.44 -21.86
C GLN A 192 -0.28 24.99 -22.36
N ALA A 193 0.86 24.52 -22.86
CA ALA A 193 1.00 23.18 -23.43
C ALA A 193 0.63 22.06 -22.44
N TRP A 194 1.14 22.10 -21.21
CA TRP A 194 0.78 21.07 -20.20
C TRP A 194 -0.55 21.37 -19.52
N TRP A 195 -0.93 22.65 -19.37
CA TRP A 195 -2.21 23.04 -18.77
C TRP A 195 -3.41 22.63 -19.63
N CYS A 196 -3.30 22.81 -20.95
CA CYS A 196 -4.30 22.39 -21.94
C CYS A 196 -4.17 20.90 -22.33
N SER A 197 -3.15 20.19 -21.79
CA SER A 197 -2.89 18.77 -22.06
C SER A 197 -2.65 18.43 -23.54
N GLU A 198 -1.96 19.32 -24.26
CA GLU A 198 -1.69 19.18 -25.71
C GLU A 198 -0.84 17.94 -26.04
N SER A 199 -0.01 17.48 -25.10
CA SER A 199 0.79 16.26 -25.25
C SER A 199 -0.01 14.96 -25.13
N GLY A 200 -1.33 15.05 -24.90
CA GLY A 200 -2.24 13.93 -24.68
C GLY A 200 -2.16 13.32 -23.27
N VAL A 201 -1.22 13.76 -22.43
CA VAL A 201 -1.16 13.37 -21.02
C VAL A 201 -1.84 14.45 -20.17
N PRO A 202 -2.75 14.09 -19.24
CA PRO A 202 -3.55 15.05 -18.48
C PRO A 202 -2.77 15.65 -17.30
N TRP A 203 -1.68 16.36 -17.60
CA TRP A 203 -0.77 16.94 -16.61
C TRP A 203 -1.47 17.87 -15.61
N ARG A 204 -2.46 18.65 -16.07
CA ARG A 204 -3.26 19.52 -15.18
C ARG A 204 -3.97 18.71 -14.10
N ALA A 205 -4.63 17.62 -14.47
CA ALA A 205 -5.37 16.78 -13.53
C ALA A 205 -4.41 16.12 -12.52
N MET A 206 -3.28 15.59 -13.00
CA MET A 206 -2.23 15.03 -12.15
C MET A 206 -1.68 16.05 -11.15
N TRP A 207 -1.39 17.26 -11.60
CA TRP A 207 -0.87 18.32 -10.75
C TRP A 207 -1.89 18.79 -9.72
N LEU A 208 -3.18 18.89 -10.08
CA LEU A 208 -4.24 19.20 -9.13
C LEU A 208 -4.36 18.13 -8.04
N THR A 209 -4.37 16.84 -8.42
CA THR A 209 -4.40 15.74 -7.46
C THR A 209 -3.16 15.73 -6.55
N PHE A 210 -1.98 15.94 -7.13
CA PHE A 210 -0.73 16.06 -6.38
C PHE A 210 -0.77 17.23 -5.40
N SER A 211 -1.30 18.38 -5.84
CA SER A 211 -1.41 19.59 -5.02
C SER A 211 -2.31 19.38 -3.81
N VAL A 212 -3.47 18.72 -3.99
CA VAL A 212 -4.33 18.33 -2.86
C VAL A 212 -3.60 17.41 -1.89
N GLY A 213 -2.88 16.40 -2.39
CA GLY A 213 -2.11 15.49 -1.55
C GLY A 213 -1.01 16.19 -0.74
N VAL A 214 -0.24 17.08 -1.37
CA VAL A 214 0.82 17.86 -0.71
C VAL A 214 0.25 18.87 0.28
N LEU A 215 -0.88 19.51 -0.02
CA LEU A 215 -1.58 20.40 0.92
C LEU A 215 -1.99 19.64 2.19
N LEU A 216 -2.63 18.48 2.04
CA LEU A 216 -3.03 17.64 3.17
C LEU A 216 -1.81 17.18 3.98
N ALA A 217 -0.74 16.75 3.31
CA ALA A 217 0.49 16.35 3.98
C ALA A 217 1.17 17.51 4.73
N ALA A 218 1.24 18.70 4.14
CA ALA A 218 1.84 19.88 4.77
C ALA A 218 1.03 20.34 5.99
N VAL A 219 -0.30 20.34 5.90
CA VAL A 219 -1.19 20.63 7.04
C VAL A 219 -1.00 19.58 8.14
N ALA A 220 -0.98 18.30 7.78
CA ALA A 220 -0.78 17.22 8.74
C ALA A 220 0.59 17.31 9.44
N LEU A 221 1.67 17.63 8.73
CA LEU A 221 3.01 17.77 9.32
C LEU A 221 3.14 19.01 10.21
N THR A 222 2.57 20.15 9.81
CA THR A 222 2.63 21.39 10.60
C THR A 222 1.81 21.32 11.89
N LEU A 223 0.65 20.67 11.85
CA LEU A 223 -0.14 20.35 13.04
C LEU A 223 0.53 19.25 13.87
N GLY A 224 0.98 18.18 13.22
CA GLY A 224 1.68 17.04 13.81
C GLY A 224 2.95 17.41 14.57
N GLY A 225 3.55 18.56 14.26
CA GLY A 225 4.70 19.10 14.98
C GLY A 225 4.42 19.35 16.47
N ASN A 226 3.18 19.62 16.87
CA ASN A 226 2.82 19.93 18.26
C ASN A 226 1.52 19.29 18.76
N TYR A 227 0.76 18.61 17.90
CA TYR A 227 -0.50 17.97 18.25
C TYR A 227 -0.62 16.59 17.59
N HIS A 228 -1.43 15.73 18.18
CA HIS A 228 -1.87 14.49 17.55
C HIS A 228 -3.04 14.77 16.59
N VAL A 229 -2.76 14.78 15.29
CA VAL A 229 -3.70 15.28 14.25
C VAL A 229 -5.01 14.48 14.23
N LEU A 230 -4.91 13.15 14.35
CA LEU A 230 -6.04 12.24 14.42
C LEU A 230 -6.25 11.69 15.83
N GLY A 231 -5.62 12.29 16.85
CA GLY A 231 -5.67 11.80 18.23
C GLY A 231 -4.77 10.59 18.48
N THR A 232 -4.97 9.93 19.61
CA THR A 232 -4.19 8.75 20.04
C THR A 232 -5.10 7.57 20.38
N ASP A 233 -4.54 6.36 20.31
CA ASP A 233 -5.22 5.11 20.66
C ASP A 233 -5.18 4.80 22.17
N ARG A 234 -5.69 3.62 22.57
CA ARG A 234 -5.71 3.14 23.96
C ARG A 234 -4.35 3.18 24.63
N THR A 235 -3.34 2.81 23.86
CA THR A 235 -1.97 2.69 24.30
C THR A 235 -1.20 4.01 24.18
N GLY A 236 -1.82 5.05 23.64
CA GLY A 236 -1.26 6.38 23.43
C GLY A 236 -0.47 6.54 22.12
N ASN A 237 -0.55 5.60 21.18
CA ASN A 237 0.09 5.78 19.88
C ASN A 237 -0.71 6.78 19.04
N ASP A 238 -0.02 7.63 18.28
CA ASP A 238 -0.67 8.55 17.34
C ASP A 238 -1.36 7.79 16.20
N VAL A 239 -2.61 8.17 15.92
CA VAL A 239 -3.46 7.47 14.94
C VAL A 239 -3.06 7.78 13.50
N LEU A 240 -2.58 8.99 13.22
CA LEU A 240 -2.05 9.33 11.90
C LEU A 240 -0.74 8.58 11.62
N TRP A 241 0.13 8.44 12.63
CA TRP A 241 1.32 7.58 12.51
C TRP A 241 0.92 6.13 12.21
N GLN A 242 -0.07 5.58 12.91
CA GLN A 242 -0.57 4.23 12.64
C GLN A 242 -1.13 4.10 11.22
N CYS A 243 -1.88 5.08 10.72
CA CYS A 243 -2.36 5.08 9.34
C CYS A 243 -1.21 5.05 8.33
N LEU A 244 -0.16 5.86 8.54
CA LEU A 244 0.99 5.92 7.65
C LEU A 244 1.81 4.61 7.65
N LYS A 245 2.03 4.01 8.83
CA LYS A 245 2.72 2.71 8.95
C LYS A 245 1.90 1.57 8.33
N SER A 246 0.57 1.62 8.45
CA SER A 246 -0.34 0.62 7.89
C SER A 246 -0.31 0.55 6.36
N VAL A 247 0.16 1.60 5.69
CA VAL A 247 0.34 1.64 4.23
C VAL A 247 1.24 0.50 3.75
N ARG A 248 2.39 0.29 4.40
CA ARG A 248 3.34 -0.77 4.03
C ARG A 248 2.68 -2.14 4.13
N THR A 249 2.02 -2.40 5.24
CA THR A 249 1.30 -3.66 5.49
C THR A 249 0.26 -3.93 4.39
N ALA A 250 -0.57 -2.95 4.05
CA ALA A 250 -1.58 -3.10 2.99
C ALA A 250 -0.95 -3.35 1.60
N LEU A 251 0.11 -2.62 1.25
CA LEU A 251 0.82 -2.81 -0.02
C LEU A 251 1.46 -4.19 -0.12
N VAL A 252 2.13 -4.65 0.94
CA VAL A 252 2.74 -5.98 0.99
C VAL A 252 1.67 -7.05 0.84
N ILE A 253 0.58 -6.98 1.61
CA ILE A 253 -0.49 -7.98 1.55
C ILE A 253 -1.13 -8.03 0.17
N GLY A 254 -1.52 -6.88 -0.38
CA GLY A 254 -2.15 -6.84 -1.70
C GLY A 254 -1.21 -7.36 -2.80
N THR A 255 0.08 -7.02 -2.77
CA THR A 255 1.01 -7.39 -3.85
C THR A 255 1.64 -8.78 -3.69
N LEU A 256 2.21 -9.10 -2.52
CA LEU A 256 2.88 -10.37 -2.26
C LEU A 256 1.91 -11.54 -2.40
N THR A 257 0.72 -11.41 -1.80
CA THR A 257 -0.31 -12.44 -1.88
C THR A 257 -0.73 -12.71 -3.31
N THR A 258 -0.94 -11.64 -4.10
CA THR A 258 -1.34 -11.80 -5.49
C THR A 258 -0.23 -12.45 -6.31
N ILE A 259 1.04 -12.11 -6.08
CA ILE A 259 2.19 -12.76 -6.74
C ILE A 259 2.30 -14.23 -6.33
N ALA A 260 2.13 -14.54 -5.04
CA ALA A 260 2.17 -15.91 -4.52
C ALA A 260 1.05 -16.80 -5.09
N MET A 261 -0.08 -16.21 -5.46
CA MET A 261 -1.20 -16.90 -6.11
C MET A 261 -0.89 -17.32 -7.56
N LEU A 262 -0.02 -16.59 -8.28
CA LEU A 262 0.21 -16.79 -9.72
C LEU A 262 0.84 -18.15 -10.09
N PRO A 263 1.90 -18.64 -9.42
CA PRO A 263 2.53 -19.90 -9.80
C PRO A 263 1.58 -21.11 -9.84
N PRO A 264 0.79 -21.42 -8.78
CA PRO A 264 -0.16 -22.53 -8.84
C PRO A 264 -1.30 -22.26 -9.83
N ALA A 265 -1.81 -21.02 -9.92
CA ALA A 265 -2.89 -20.69 -10.85
C ALA A 265 -2.48 -20.89 -12.32
N LEU A 266 -1.31 -20.38 -12.71
CA LEU A 266 -0.81 -20.45 -14.09
C LEU A 266 -0.39 -21.87 -14.47
N SER A 267 0.36 -22.54 -13.59
CA SER A 267 0.84 -23.89 -13.87
C SER A 267 -0.32 -24.86 -14.02
N PHE A 268 -1.21 -24.92 -13.01
CA PHE A 268 -2.33 -25.85 -13.02
C PHE A 268 -3.42 -25.46 -14.00
N GLY A 269 -3.75 -24.17 -14.14
CA GLY A 269 -4.79 -23.72 -15.07
C GLY A 269 -4.45 -24.03 -16.52
N ILE A 270 -3.22 -23.72 -16.94
CA ILE A 270 -2.77 -24.00 -18.31
C ILE A 270 -2.58 -25.50 -18.52
N ALA A 271 -2.02 -26.24 -17.56
CA ALA A 271 -1.85 -27.68 -17.67
C ALA A 271 -3.19 -28.42 -17.80
N ALA A 272 -4.17 -28.09 -16.96
CA ALA A 272 -5.51 -28.67 -16.99
C ALA A 272 -6.18 -28.45 -18.34
N GLY A 273 -6.20 -27.20 -18.83
CA GLY A 273 -6.84 -26.88 -20.11
C GLY A 273 -6.09 -27.44 -21.33
N TYR A 274 -4.77 -27.59 -21.24
CA TYR A 274 -3.96 -28.07 -22.36
C TYR A 274 -4.00 -29.60 -22.50
N PHE A 275 -3.74 -30.34 -21.42
CA PHE A 275 -3.61 -31.80 -21.47
C PHE A 275 -4.96 -32.53 -21.54
N LYS A 276 -6.04 -31.98 -20.94
CA LYS A 276 -7.34 -32.67 -20.77
C LYS A 276 -7.21 -34.05 -20.07
N GLY A 277 -8.33 -34.75 -19.89
CA GLY A 277 -8.39 -36.09 -19.34
C GLY A 277 -7.84 -36.16 -17.91
N ARG A 278 -7.03 -37.17 -17.60
CA ARG A 278 -6.60 -37.45 -16.21
C ARG A 278 -5.87 -36.29 -15.53
N VAL A 279 -5.09 -35.50 -16.27
CA VAL A 279 -4.38 -34.33 -15.70
C VAL A 279 -5.38 -33.26 -15.27
N ASP A 280 -6.40 -33.04 -16.10
CA ASP A 280 -7.49 -32.11 -15.80
C ASP A 280 -8.31 -32.60 -14.60
N ASP A 281 -8.67 -33.88 -14.58
CA ASP A 281 -9.44 -34.50 -13.49
C ASP A 281 -8.72 -34.38 -12.14
N VAL A 282 -7.40 -34.63 -12.09
CA VAL A 282 -6.59 -34.51 -10.87
C VAL A 282 -6.52 -33.05 -10.40
N ILE A 283 -6.26 -32.10 -11.30
CA ILE A 283 -6.20 -30.68 -10.95
C ILE A 283 -7.56 -30.18 -10.47
N GLN A 284 -8.63 -30.59 -11.15
CA GLN A 284 -10.00 -30.29 -10.76
C GLN A 284 -10.33 -30.85 -9.40
N TYR A 285 -9.98 -32.11 -9.12
CA TYR A 285 -10.14 -32.70 -7.81
C TYR A 285 -9.41 -31.88 -6.72
N ILE A 286 -8.15 -31.51 -6.95
CA ILE A 286 -7.38 -30.72 -5.98
C ILE A 286 -8.05 -29.37 -5.67
N TYR A 287 -8.36 -28.56 -6.69
CA TYR A 287 -8.92 -27.24 -6.41
C TYR A 287 -10.37 -27.32 -5.92
N THR A 288 -11.17 -28.30 -6.36
CA THR A 288 -12.54 -28.48 -5.86
C THR A 288 -12.53 -28.85 -4.39
N THR A 289 -11.71 -29.83 -3.99
CA THR A 289 -11.51 -30.21 -2.57
C THR A 289 -11.08 -29.01 -1.72
N LEU A 290 -10.12 -28.21 -2.20
CA LEU A 290 -9.70 -26.99 -1.49
C LEU A 290 -10.87 -26.00 -1.34
N THR A 291 -11.63 -25.75 -2.40
CA THR A 291 -12.75 -24.80 -2.38
C THR A 291 -14.01 -25.33 -1.71
N SER A 292 -14.10 -26.63 -1.41
CA SER A 292 -15.17 -27.22 -0.60
C SER A 292 -15.06 -26.84 0.88
N ILE A 293 -13.85 -26.48 1.34
CA ILE A 293 -13.61 -25.94 2.68
C ILE A 293 -13.90 -24.43 2.66
N PRO A 294 -14.64 -23.87 3.65
CA PRO A 294 -14.80 -22.43 3.76
C PRO A 294 -13.43 -21.74 3.83
N GLY A 295 -13.15 -20.83 2.89
CA GLY A 295 -11.81 -20.27 2.68
C GLY A 295 -11.23 -19.61 3.94
N VAL A 296 -12.05 -18.89 4.70
CA VAL A 296 -11.65 -18.29 5.99
C VAL A 296 -11.17 -19.35 6.98
N LEU A 297 -11.85 -20.49 7.08
CA LEU A 297 -11.48 -21.57 8.02
C LEU A 297 -10.17 -22.25 7.61
N LEU A 298 -9.97 -22.49 6.31
CA LEU A 298 -8.72 -23.07 5.80
C LEU A 298 -7.54 -22.14 6.09
N ILE A 299 -7.69 -20.85 5.80
CA ILE A 299 -6.67 -19.83 6.06
C ILE A 299 -6.40 -19.74 7.57
N ALA A 300 -7.44 -19.70 8.40
CA ALA A 300 -7.30 -19.69 9.86
C ALA A 300 -6.50 -20.89 10.38
N ALA A 301 -6.82 -22.10 9.93
CA ALA A 301 -6.12 -23.31 10.34
C ALA A 301 -4.63 -23.27 9.96
N CYS A 302 -4.31 -22.87 8.72
CA CYS A 302 -2.93 -22.72 8.26
C CYS A 302 -2.16 -21.65 9.05
N VAL A 303 -2.80 -20.50 9.30
CA VAL A 303 -2.17 -19.39 10.03
C VAL A 303 -1.96 -19.73 11.50
N LEU A 304 -2.94 -20.35 12.17
CA LEU A 304 -2.80 -20.79 13.56
C LEU A 304 -1.71 -21.85 13.72
N MET A 305 -1.63 -22.83 12.80
CA MET A 305 -0.56 -23.82 12.79
C MET A 305 0.82 -23.16 12.68
N MET A 306 0.94 -22.17 11.81
CA MET A 306 2.16 -21.39 11.62
C MET A 306 2.50 -20.53 12.84
N GLN A 307 1.51 -19.91 13.49
CA GLN A 307 1.70 -19.16 14.74
C GLN A 307 2.24 -20.07 15.85
N VAL A 308 1.62 -21.22 16.07
CA VAL A 308 2.10 -22.20 17.08
C VAL A 308 3.54 -22.63 16.79
N TYR A 309 3.89 -22.84 15.52
CA TYR A 309 5.26 -23.16 15.14
C TYR A 309 6.25 -22.03 15.47
N ILE A 310 5.91 -20.78 15.14
CA ILE A 310 6.74 -19.61 15.45
C ILE A 310 6.90 -19.43 16.96
N ASP A 311 5.82 -19.60 17.72
CA ASP A 311 5.77 -19.39 19.17
C ASP A 311 6.58 -20.45 19.93
N ASN A 312 6.63 -21.68 19.41
CA ASN A 312 7.45 -22.76 19.94
C ASN A 312 8.93 -22.65 19.59
N ASN A 313 9.32 -21.73 18.70
CA ASN A 313 10.71 -21.56 18.27
C ASN A 313 11.17 -20.09 18.41
N PRO A 314 11.11 -19.52 19.64
CA PRO A 314 11.42 -18.10 19.86
C PRO A 314 12.90 -17.77 19.56
N ASP A 315 13.81 -18.72 19.75
CA ASP A 315 15.26 -18.54 19.57
C ASP A 315 15.67 -18.30 18.10
N MET A 316 14.77 -18.52 17.13
CA MET A 316 15.03 -18.22 15.72
C MET A 316 14.99 -16.72 15.39
N PHE A 317 14.51 -15.87 16.30
CA PHE A 317 14.24 -14.46 16.02
C PHE A 317 15.01 -13.53 16.95
N ASP A 318 15.93 -12.76 16.36
CA ASP A 318 16.67 -11.70 17.07
C ASP A 318 15.78 -10.60 17.67
N THR A 319 14.62 -10.35 17.05
CA THR A 319 13.75 -9.21 17.39
C THR A 319 12.27 -9.54 17.21
N VAL A 320 11.42 -8.89 18.00
CA VAL A 320 9.95 -8.99 17.87
C VAL A 320 9.47 -8.57 16.48
N ALA A 321 10.10 -7.54 15.90
CA ALA A 321 9.79 -7.07 14.55
C ALA A 321 10.09 -8.14 13.48
N ALA A 322 11.19 -8.89 13.61
CA ALA A 322 11.51 -9.98 12.67
C ALA A 322 10.50 -11.13 12.74
N ARG A 323 10.03 -11.48 13.95
CA ARG A 323 8.97 -12.47 14.15
C ARG A 323 7.66 -12.01 13.51
N ALA A 324 7.25 -10.77 13.77
CA ALA A 324 6.03 -10.19 13.24
C ALA A 324 6.06 -10.06 11.70
N ASP A 325 7.22 -9.72 11.13
CA ASP A 325 7.41 -9.64 9.68
C ASP A 325 7.34 -11.01 9.01
N LEU A 326 7.95 -12.05 9.59
CA LEU A 326 7.83 -13.40 9.07
C LEU A 326 6.38 -13.88 9.09
N ARG A 327 5.64 -13.61 10.17
CA ARG A 327 4.21 -13.91 10.26
C ARG A 327 3.42 -13.22 9.14
N LEU A 328 3.70 -11.95 8.85
CA LEU A 328 3.10 -11.22 7.73
C LEU A 328 3.44 -11.86 6.38
N PHE A 329 4.71 -12.20 6.16
CA PHE A 329 5.17 -12.85 4.92
C PHE A 329 4.47 -14.20 4.69
N LEU A 330 4.41 -15.05 5.72
CA LEU A 330 3.76 -16.35 5.65
C LEU A 330 2.24 -16.23 5.53
N LEU A 331 1.61 -15.25 6.16
CA LEU A 331 0.19 -14.93 5.97
C LEU A 331 -0.10 -14.65 4.48
N CYS A 332 0.71 -13.81 3.83
CA CYS A 332 0.56 -13.52 2.40
C CYS A 332 0.73 -14.78 1.53
N LEU A 333 1.70 -15.64 1.87
CA LEU A 333 1.91 -16.89 1.16
C LEU A 333 0.71 -17.84 1.31
N ILE A 334 0.17 -18.01 2.52
CA ILE A 334 -1.01 -18.82 2.79
C ILE A 334 -2.21 -18.29 2.00
N LEU A 335 -2.45 -16.98 2.04
CA LEU A 335 -3.54 -16.35 1.29
C LEU A 335 -3.42 -16.61 -0.22
N GLY A 336 -2.21 -16.50 -0.79
CA GLY A 336 -1.99 -16.72 -2.22
C GLY A 336 -2.14 -18.21 -2.60
N LEU A 337 -1.56 -19.09 -1.80
CA LEU A 337 -1.57 -20.55 -2.02
C LEU A 337 -2.92 -21.21 -1.72
N THR A 338 -3.84 -20.52 -1.06
CA THR A 338 -5.24 -20.98 -0.88
C THR A 338 -6.19 -20.29 -1.86
N GLY A 339 -5.88 -19.08 -2.34
CA GLY A 339 -6.73 -18.28 -3.23
C GLY A 339 -6.61 -18.59 -4.74
N TRP A 340 -5.67 -19.42 -5.18
CA TRP A 340 -5.36 -19.62 -6.61
C TRP A 340 -6.43 -20.35 -7.44
N ALA A 341 -7.34 -21.08 -6.79
CA ALA A 341 -8.36 -21.89 -7.46
C ALA A 341 -9.28 -21.06 -8.39
N GLY A 342 -9.59 -19.82 -8.01
CA GLY A 342 -10.39 -18.90 -8.82
C GLY A 342 -9.74 -18.61 -10.18
N LEU A 343 -8.52 -18.09 -10.16
CA LEU A 343 -7.76 -17.79 -11.37
C LEU A 343 -7.43 -19.06 -12.18
N CYS A 344 -7.14 -20.18 -11.52
CA CYS A 344 -6.91 -21.46 -12.20
C CYS A 344 -8.11 -21.89 -13.06
N ARG A 345 -9.34 -21.79 -12.53
CA ARG A 345 -10.55 -22.13 -13.28
C ARG A 345 -10.74 -21.26 -14.52
N LEU A 346 -10.48 -19.96 -14.41
CA LEU A 346 -10.54 -19.02 -15.54
C LEU A 346 -9.50 -19.38 -16.61
N LEU A 347 -8.25 -19.60 -16.20
CA LEU A 347 -7.16 -19.95 -17.10
C LEU A 347 -7.38 -21.30 -17.78
N ARG A 348 -7.91 -22.29 -17.07
CA ARG A 348 -8.32 -23.58 -17.65
C ARG A 348 -9.34 -23.38 -18.76
N ALA A 349 -10.43 -22.66 -18.46
CA ALA A 349 -11.50 -22.42 -19.43
C ALA A 349 -11.01 -21.73 -20.70
N GLU A 350 -10.13 -20.73 -20.56
CA GLU A 350 -9.58 -20.03 -21.72
C GLU A 350 -8.52 -20.85 -22.47
N THR A 351 -7.70 -21.62 -21.74
CA THR A 351 -6.72 -22.51 -22.36
C THR A 351 -7.39 -23.58 -23.22
N LEU A 352 -8.55 -24.11 -22.79
CA LEU A 352 -9.34 -25.05 -23.57
C LEU A 352 -9.72 -24.49 -24.94
N LYS A 353 -10.03 -23.18 -25.03
CA LYS A 353 -10.34 -22.51 -26.30
C LYS A 353 -9.08 -22.26 -27.12
N LEU A 354 -8.04 -21.69 -26.51
CA LEU A 354 -6.79 -21.33 -27.19
C LEU A 354 -6.11 -22.55 -27.82
N ARG A 355 -6.23 -23.71 -27.17
CA ARG A 355 -5.65 -24.97 -27.66
C ARG A 355 -6.25 -25.40 -29.00
N GLU A 356 -7.52 -25.11 -29.25
CA GLU A 356 -8.22 -25.51 -30.49
C GLU A 356 -7.96 -24.55 -31.66
N LEU A 357 -7.18 -23.48 -31.46
CA LEU A 357 -6.83 -22.54 -32.54
C LEU A 357 -5.80 -23.14 -33.51
N ASP A 358 -5.95 -22.82 -34.79
CA ASP A 358 -5.16 -23.40 -35.90
C ASP A 358 -3.64 -23.31 -35.69
N TYR A 359 -3.14 -22.21 -35.13
CA TYR A 359 -1.70 -22.04 -34.90
C TYR A 359 -1.16 -22.98 -33.82
N VAL A 360 -1.98 -23.34 -32.82
CA VAL A 360 -1.59 -24.32 -31.79
C VAL A 360 -1.63 -25.73 -32.36
N GLN A 361 -2.67 -26.05 -33.13
CA GLN A 361 -2.81 -27.33 -33.80
C GLN A 361 -1.67 -27.57 -34.80
N ALA A 362 -1.33 -26.56 -35.60
CA ALA A 362 -0.19 -26.60 -36.51
C ALA A 362 1.13 -26.82 -35.75
N ALA A 363 1.39 -26.07 -34.68
CA ALA A 363 2.59 -26.27 -33.86
C ALA A 363 2.69 -27.70 -33.31
N ARG A 364 1.55 -28.29 -32.92
CA ARG A 364 1.49 -29.68 -32.46
C ARG A 364 1.76 -30.68 -33.59
N ALA A 365 1.20 -30.46 -34.77
CA ALA A 365 1.43 -31.29 -35.96
C ALA A 365 2.90 -31.26 -36.40
N PHE A 366 3.58 -30.12 -36.24
CA PHE A 366 5.03 -29.98 -36.45
C PHE A 366 5.90 -30.56 -35.32
N GLY A 367 5.31 -31.26 -34.34
CA GLY A 367 6.06 -31.93 -33.27
C GLY A 367 6.67 -30.99 -32.23
N VAL A 368 6.17 -29.75 -32.12
CA VAL A 368 6.66 -28.81 -31.10
C VAL A 368 6.33 -29.34 -29.70
N GLY A 369 7.34 -29.43 -28.84
CA GLY A 369 7.17 -29.95 -27.48
C GLY A 369 6.12 -29.19 -26.64
N HIS A 370 5.35 -29.93 -25.86
CA HIS A 370 4.25 -29.45 -25.02
C HIS A 370 4.60 -28.22 -24.16
N TRP A 371 5.73 -28.25 -23.46
CA TRP A 371 6.19 -27.13 -22.64
C TRP A 371 6.46 -25.86 -23.46
N ARG A 372 7.00 -26.02 -24.68
CA ARG A 372 7.25 -24.91 -25.58
C ARG A 372 5.94 -24.30 -26.07
N ILE A 373 4.94 -25.13 -26.36
CA ILE A 373 3.59 -24.66 -26.72
C ILE A 373 2.96 -23.87 -25.59
N MET A 374 2.96 -24.42 -24.37
CA MET A 374 2.38 -23.75 -23.20
C MET A 374 3.04 -22.40 -22.95
N ARG A 375 4.37 -22.32 -22.93
CA ARG A 375 5.10 -21.09 -22.59
C ARG A 375 5.10 -20.04 -23.71
N ARG A 376 5.15 -20.46 -24.98
CA ARG A 376 5.31 -19.54 -26.12
C ARG A 376 4.00 -19.19 -26.82
N HIS A 377 3.01 -20.07 -26.78
CA HIS A 377 1.74 -19.89 -27.49
C HIS A 377 0.54 -19.70 -26.56
N LEU A 378 0.47 -20.39 -25.41
CA LEU A 378 -0.70 -20.27 -24.51
C LEU A 378 -0.53 -19.15 -23.49
N LEU A 379 0.54 -19.20 -22.68
CA LEU A 379 0.78 -18.26 -21.58
C LEU A 379 0.73 -16.79 -22.04
N PRO A 380 1.39 -16.36 -23.15
CA PRO A 380 1.33 -14.96 -23.59
C PRO A 380 -0.07 -14.50 -23.95
N ASN A 381 -0.91 -15.37 -24.51
CA ASN A 381 -2.30 -15.05 -24.87
C ASN A 381 -3.21 -14.98 -23.64
N LEU A 382 -2.85 -15.65 -22.54
CA LEU A 382 -3.60 -15.61 -21.28
C LEU A 382 -3.21 -14.44 -20.37
N MET A 383 -2.08 -13.78 -20.63
CA MET A 383 -1.55 -12.72 -19.75
C MET A 383 -2.54 -11.58 -19.52
N HIS A 384 -3.44 -11.28 -20.48
CA HIS A 384 -4.45 -10.25 -20.28
C HIS A 384 -5.42 -10.61 -19.13
N ILE A 385 -5.90 -11.86 -19.06
CA ILE A 385 -6.77 -12.36 -17.96
C ILE A 385 -6.02 -12.34 -16.64
N VAL A 386 -4.75 -12.74 -16.65
CA VAL A 386 -3.88 -12.74 -15.47
C VAL A 386 -3.72 -11.33 -14.92
N LEU A 387 -3.41 -10.36 -15.78
CA LEU A 387 -3.24 -8.97 -15.39
C LEU A 387 -4.54 -8.41 -14.81
N ILE A 388 -5.67 -8.60 -15.49
CA ILE A 388 -6.97 -8.13 -15.01
C ILE A 388 -7.29 -8.70 -13.62
N THR A 389 -7.15 -10.02 -13.47
CA THR A 389 -7.43 -10.69 -12.20
C THR A 389 -6.47 -10.23 -11.10
N MET A 390 -5.19 -10.07 -11.43
CA MET A 390 -4.17 -9.59 -10.48
C MET A 390 -4.59 -8.26 -9.85
N VAL A 391 -5.06 -7.31 -10.66
CA VAL A 391 -5.40 -5.99 -10.10
C VAL A 391 -6.72 -6.02 -9.32
N LEU A 392 -7.72 -6.78 -9.77
CA LEU A 392 -8.97 -6.94 -9.02
C LEU A 392 -8.75 -7.65 -7.67
N GLN A 393 -7.84 -8.62 -7.62
CA GLN A 393 -7.53 -9.35 -6.39
C GLN A 393 -6.75 -8.51 -5.39
N PHE A 394 -5.89 -7.57 -5.82
CA PHE A 394 -5.17 -6.68 -4.91
C PHE A 394 -6.12 -6.00 -3.91
N SER A 395 -7.18 -5.38 -4.40
CA SER A 395 -8.18 -4.68 -3.58
C SER A 395 -8.94 -5.63 -2.65
N GLY A 396 -9.34 -6.80 -3.17
CA GLY A 396 -10.03 -7.81 -2.39
C GLY A 396 -9.18 -8.35 -1.24
N LEU A 397 -7.88 -8.57 -1.48
CA LEU A 397 -6.95 -9.12 -0.50
C LEU A 397 -6.61 -8.13 0.62
N VAL A 398 -6.49 -6.83 0.30
CA VAL A 398 -6.33 -5.78 1.31
C VAL A 398 -7.56 -5.72 2.23
N LEU A 399 -8.77 -5.82 1.69
CA LEU A 399 -9.99 -5.91 2.49
C LEU A 399 -10.06 -7.21 3.30
N TYR A 400 -9.61 -8.32 2.71
CA TYR A 400 -9.62 -9.63 3.35
C TYR A 400 -8.72 -9.68 4.58
N GLU A 401 -7.58 -8.97 4.59
CA GLU A 401 -6.77 -8.83 5.80
C GLU A 401 -7.53 -8.17 6.94
N ALA A 402 -8.29 -7.10 6.68
CA ALA A 402 -9.04 -6.43 7.73
C ALA A 402 -10.02 -7.39 8.42
N ILE A 403 -10.65 -8.29 7.65
CA ILE A 403 -11.53 -9.34 8.17
C ILE A 403 -10.76 -10.36 9.01
N LEU A 404 -9.57 -10.77 8.59
CA LEU A 404 -8.75 -11.73 9.32
C LEU A 404 -8.18 -11.15 10.62
N SER A 405 -7.78 -9.88 10.60
CA SER A 405 -7.32 -9.16 11.79
C SER A 405 -8.47 -8.99 12.79
N TYR A 406 -9.69 -8.72 12.32
CA TYR A 406 -10.91 -8.74 13.15
C TYR A 406 -11.21 -10.12 13.77
N LEU A 407 -10.82 -11.21 13.11
CA LEU A 407 -10.94 -12.58 13.63
C LEU A 407 -9.77 -12.99 14.54
N GLY A 408 -8.77 -12.11 14.76
CA GLY A 408 -7.61 -12.37 15.61
C GLY A 408 -6.51 -13.24 14.98
N ILE A 409 -6.68 -13.64 13.72
CA ILE A 409 -5.76 -14.53 12.97
C ILE A 409 -4.97 -13.78 11.89
N GLY A 410 -5.16 -12.46 11.77
CA GLY A 410 -4.48 -11.63 10.79
C GLY A 410 -3.04 -11.30 11.16
N VAL A 411 -2.68 -10.04 10.90
CA VAL A 411 -1.33 -9.50 11.17
C VAL A 411 -1.04 -9.53 12.67
N ASP A 412 0.25 -9.60 13.03
CA ASP A 412 0.65 -9.52 14.44
C ASP A 412 0.21 -8.18 15.08
N PRO A 413 -0.34 -8.16 16.31
CA PRO A 413 -0.76 -6.92 16.97
C PRO A 413 0.36 -5.89 17.18
N SER A 414 1.63 -6.30 17.12
CA SER A 414 2.78 -5.40 17.19
C SER A 414 3.06 -4.65 15.87
N THR A 415 2.49 -5.10 14.76
CA THR A 415 2.64 -4.47 13.44
C THR A 415 1.39 -3.65 13.10
N PRO A 416 1.53 -2.33 12.84
CA PRO A 416 0.40 -1.50 12.44
C PRO A 416 -0.26 -2.01 11.14
N SER A 417 -1.57 -2.22 11.17
CA SER A 417 -2.39 -2.47 9.99
C SER A 417 -3.75 -1.76 10.09
N TYR A 418 -4.39 -1.52 8.94
CA TYR A 418 -5.75 -0.97 8.94
C TYR A 418 -6.73 -1.96 9.59
N GLY A 419 -6.50 -3.27 9.44
CA GLY A 419 -7.28 -4.31 10.11
C GLY A 419 -7.20 -4.23 11.64
N THR A 420 -6.02 -4.04 12.21
CA THR A 420 -5.88 -3.90 13.68
C THR A 420 -6.53 -2.63 14.19
N MET A 421 -6.46 -1.52 13.43
CA MET A 421 -7.17 -0.28 13.77
C MET A 421 -8.69 -0.47 13.78
N ILE A 422 -9.23 -1.20 12.80
CA ILE A 422 -10.67 -1.51 12.72
C ILE A 422 -11.12 -2.43 13.86
N ASP A 423 -10.30 -3.43 14.23
CA ASP A 423 -10.64 -4.31 15.36
C ASP A 423 -10.66 -3.55 16.69
N MET A 424 -9.68 -2.66 16.94
CA MET A 424 -9.67 -1.80 18.12
C MET A 424 -10.88 -0.87 18.17
N ALA A 425 -11.29 -0.34 17.02
CA ALA A 425 -12.44 0.54 16.91
C ALA A 425 -13.76 -0.09 17.43
N ARG A 426 -13.87 -1.43 17.38
CA ARG A 426 -15.07 -2.16 17.85
C ARG A 426 -15.44 -1.80 19.29
N LEU A 427 -14.46 -1.80 20.19
CA LEU A 427 -14.68 -1.47 21.61
C LEU A 427 -14.66 0.04 21.86
N GLU A 428 -14.06 0.81 20.97
CA GLU A 428 -13.98 2.27 21.04
C GLU A 428 -15.31 2.95 20.69
N MET A 429 -16.04 2.38 19.72
CA MET A 429 -17.35 2.89 19.28
C MET A 429 -18.45 2.72 20.33
N SER A 430 -18.32 1.76 21.25
CA SER A 430 -19.28 1.53 22.33
C SER A 430 -19.00 2.34 23.59
N ARG A 431 -17.93 3.15 23.61
CA ARG A 431 -17.59 4.03 24.74
C ARG A 431 -18.44 5.29 24.73
N ASP A 432 -18.59 5.88 25.91
CA ASP A 432 -19.15 7.21 26.11
C ASP A 432 -18.09 8.10 26.80
N PRO A 433 -17.58 9.16 26.14
CA PRO A 433 -17.87 9.59 24.77
C PRO A 433 -17.32 8.62 23.71
N MET A 434 -17.95 8.60 22.53
CA MET A 434 -17.56 7.72 21.43
C MET A 434 -16.18 8.09 20.87
N ILE A 435 -15.30 7.08 20.77
CA ILE A 435 -13.97 7.20 20.17
C ILE A 435 -14.08 6.77 18.69
N TRP A 436 -14.04 7.74 17.78
CA TRP A 436 -14.30 7.52 16.35
C TRP A 436 -13.07 7.63 15.45
N TRP A 437 -11.98 8.22 15.96
CA TRP A 437 -10.87 8.67 15.12
C TRP A 437 -9.99 7.53 14.57
N ASN A 438 -9.84 6.42 15.28
CA ASN A 438 -9.17 5.21 14.77
C ASN A 438 -9.89 4.63 13.55
N LEU A 439 -11.21 4.44 13.65
CA LEU A 439 -12.01 3.93 12.55
C LEU A 439 -12.00 4.88 11.35
N LEU A 440 -12.17 6.18 11.59
CA LEU A 440 -12.17 7.17 10.51
C LEU A 440 -10.81 7.22 9.81
N GLY A 441 -9.71 7.19 10.58
CA GLY A 441 -8.35 7.16 10.04
C GLY A 441 -8.12 5.95 9.14
N ALA A 442 -8.43 4.75 9.64
CA ALA A 442 -8.31 3.52 8.85
C ALA A 442 -9.19 3.56 7.59
N PHE A 443 -10.45 3.97 7.73
CA PHE A 443 -11.40 4.06 6.61
C PHE A 443 -10.92 5.01 5.50
N MET A 444 -10.51 6.23 5.85
CA MET A 444 -10.11 7.24 4.86
C MET A 444 -8.86 6.81 4.07
N PHE A 445 -7.87 6.23 4.74
CA PHE A 445 -6.65 5.75 4.08
C PHE A 445 -6.91 4.49 3.25
N LEU A 446 -7.69 3.54 3.76
CA LEU A 446 -8.08 2.34 3.03
C LEU A 446 -8.88 2.70 1.77
N LEU A 447 -9.86 3.62 1.91
CA LEU A 447 -10.65 4.12 0.78
C LEU A 447 -9.76 4.77 -0.28
N ALA A 448 -8.86 5.66 0.12
CA ALA A 448 -7.94 6.34 -0.81
C ALA A 448 -7.02 5.35 -1.53
N LEU A 449 -6.49 4.34 -0.83
CA LEU A 449 -5.61 3.32 -1.40
C LEU A 449 -6.38 2.41 -2.38
N VAL A 450 -7.48 1.82 -1.93
CA VAL A 450 -8.25 0.82 -2.70
C VAL A 450 -8.97 1.47 -3.89
N LEU A 451 -9.57 2.64 -3.71
CA LEU A 451 -10.22 3.37 -4.80
C LEU A 451 -9.20 3.75 -5.89
N SER A 452 -8.03 4.25 -5.50
CA SER A 452 -6.99 4.58 -6.47
C SER A 452 -6.45 3.33 -7.16
N ALA A 453 -6.26 2.23 -6.43
CA ALA A 453 -5.85 0.97 -7.03
C ALA A 453 -6.85 0.47 -8.09
N ASN A 454 -8.14 0.48 -7.78
CA ASN A 454 -9.20 0.05 -8.71
C ASN A 454 -9.32 0.97 -9.94
N ILE A 455 -9.33 2.29 -9.75
CA ILE A 455 -9.40 3.23 -10.90
C ILE A 455 -8.21 3.05 -11.83
N PHE A 456 -7.01 2.82 -11.27
CA PHE A 456 -5.82 2.54 -12.07
C PHE A 456 -5.88 1.16 -12.74
N ALA A 457 -6.44 0.17 -12.06
CA ALA A 457 -6.69 -1.18 -12.57
C ALA A 457 -7.51 -1.17 -13.85
N ASP A 458 -8.66 -0.48 -13.81
CA ASP A 458 -9.63 -0.45 -14.90
C ASP A 458 -8.98 0.13 -16.16
N ALA A 459 -8.16 1.18 -16.01
CA ALA A 459 -7.45 1.76 -17.13
C ALA A 459 -6.36 0.85 -17.71
N ILE A 460 -5.67 0.07 -16.86
CA ILE A 460 -4.73 -0.98 -17.33
C ILE A 460 -5.50 -2.06 -18.07
N GLN A 461 -6.61 -2.54 -17.51
CA GLN A 461 -7.47 -3.52 -18.15
C GLN A 461 -7.91 -3.06 -19.54
N ASP A 462 -8.43 -1.84 -19.66
CA ASP A 462 -8.87 -1.27 -20.94
C ASP A 462 -7.74 -1.16 -21.97
N ALA A 463 -6.53 -0.83 -21.52
CA ALA A 463 -5.37 -0.64 -22.39
C ALA A 463 -4.73 -1.95 -22.87
N PHE A 464 -4.83 -3.00 -22.06
CA PHE A 464 -4.29 -4.33 -22.34
C PHE A 464 -5.33 -5.32 -22.88
N ASP A 465 -6.62 -4.98 -22.88
CA ASP A 465 -7.64 -5.74 -23.57
C ASP A 465 -7.47 -5.63 -25.11
N PRO A 466 -7.22 -6.75 -25.82
CA PRO A 466 -7.12 -6.74 -27.27
C PRO A 466 -8.45 -6.42 -27.98
N ARG A 467 -9.60 -6.58 -27.31
CA ARG A 467 -10.94 -6.36 -27.90
C ARG A 467 -11.32 -4.88 -27.97
N THR A 468 -10.92 -4.07 -26.98
CA THR A 468 -11.21 -2.62 -26.94
C THR A 468 -10.53 -1.84 -28.06
N ARG A 469 -9.39 -2.32 -28.59
CA ARG A 469 -8.70 -1.71 -29.74
C ARG A 469 -9.50 -1.71 -31.05
N ARG A 470 -10.51 -2.58 -31.19
CA ARG A 470 -11.35 -2.65 -32.41
C ARG A 470 -12.52 -1.66 -32.40
N PHE A 471 -12.85 -1.03 -31.27
CA PHE A 471 -14.07 -0.23 -31.13
C PHE A 471 -13.81 1.13 -30.46
N ARG A 472 -13.16 2.04 -31.18
CA ARG A 472 -13.37 3.49 -30.97
C ARG A 472 -13.78 4.12 -32.29
N PRO A 473 -15.07 4.42 -32.51
CA PRO A 473 -15.45 5.27 -33.63
C PRO A 473 -14.73 6.61 -33.46
N ARG A 474 -14.00 7.04 -34.50
CA ARG A 474 -13.39 8.37 -34.59
C ARG A 474 -14.49 9.42 -34.51
N LEU A 475 -14.79 9.92 -33.32
CA LEU A 475 -15.72 11.04 -33.10
C LEU A 475 -15.05 12.41 -33.32
N LEU A 476 -13.99 12.47 -34.14
CA LEU A 476 -13.21 13.69 -34.42
C LEU A 476 -12.91 13.81 -35.92
N ALA A 477 -13.96 13.85 -36.74
CA ALA A 477 -13.87 14.23 -38.15
C ALA A 477 -15.07 15.10 -38.62
N ILE A 478 -15.81 15.74 -37.69
CA ILE A 478 -16.97 16.57 -38.03
C ILE A 478 -16.75 18.06 -37.72
N LYS A 479 -15.60 18.46 -37.14
CA LYS A 479 -15.34 19.88 -36.85
C LYS A 479 -14.55 20.65 -37.91
N ASP A 480 -13.99 19.98 -38.92
CA ASP A 480 -13.19 20.64 -39.97
C ASP A 480 -13.93 20.77 -41.32
N ALA A 481 -15.24 20.46 -41.35
CA ALA A 481 -16.09 20.63 -42.55
C ALA A 481 -17.15 21.75 -42.41
N ALA A 482 -17.10 22.52 -41.32
CA ALA A 482 -18.05 23.60 -41.05
C ALA A 482 -17.40 24.77 -40.29
N SER A 483 -16.33 25.33 -40.85
CA SER A 483 -15.89 26.71 -40.58
C SER A 483 -14.94 27.19 -41.65
#